data_AF-A0AB37RC64-F1
#
_entry.id   AF-A0AB37RC64-F1
#
_cell.length_a   1.000
_cell.length_b   1.000
_cell.length_c   1.000
_cell.angle_alpha   90.00
_cell.angle_beta   90.00
_cell.angle_gamma   90.00
#
_symmetry.space_group_name_H-M   'P 1'
#
loop_
_entity.id
_entity.type
_entity.pdbx_description
1 polymer ?
#
loop_
_entity_poly.entity_id
_entity_poly.type
_entity_poly.pdbx_seq_one_letter_code
_entity_poly.pdbx_strand_id
1 'polypeptide(L)'
;MFLSTFTFITLWVLPTKASATSINAQRAGLSTGAKSNNKQLQKIINQSKNQNTTIYVPKGTYEFTTGAIVLHSNLTFLFENGGLLQVNGWTGSYICLSKPPGRLHGRHSEYHMAKCNI
;
A
#
# COMPACT_ATOMS: atom_id res chain seq x y z
N MET A 1 37.49 38.17 36.47
CA MET A 1 37.77 37.14 35.46
C MET A 1 36.93 35.91 35.84
N PHE A 2 35.74 35.76 35.25
CA PHE A 2 34.87 34.60 35.48
C PHE A 2 34.76 33.82 34.17
N LEU A 3 35.24 32.58 34.19
CA LEU A 3 35.31 31.69 33.05
C LEU A 3 34.04 30.81 33.05
N SER A 4 33.07 31.12 32.20
CA SER A 4 31.84 30.34 32.04
C SER A 4 32.08 29.22 31.04
N THR A 5 32.13 27.97 31.52
CA THR A 5 32.29 26.79 30.67
C THR A 5 30.96 26.41 30.02
N PHE A 6 30.90 26.49 28.69
CA PHE A 6 29.78 26.01 27.90
C PHE A 6 29.93 24.50 27.64
N THR A 7 29.07 23.69 28.24
CA THR A 7 28.93 22.28 27.88
C THR A 7 28.13 22.14 26.58
N PHE A 8 28.80 21.77 25.49
CA PHE A 8 28.17 21.37 24.24
C PHE A 8 27.55 19.97 24.40
N ILE A 9 26.22 19.89 24.41
CA ILE A 9 25.51 18.61 24.34
C ILE A 9 25.45 18.20 22.86
N THR A 10 26.24 17.21 22.47
CA THR A 10 26.18 16.59 21.14
C THR A 10 24.95 15.68 21.06
N LEU A 11 23.86 16.20 20.49
CA LEU A 11 22.66 15.44 20.22
C LEU A 11 22.91 14.52 19.00
N TRP A 12 23.24 13.26 19.25
CA TRP A 12 23.26 12.25 18.20
C TRP A 12 21.82 12.01 17.71
N VAL A 13 21.50 12.52 16.52
CA VAL A 13 20.24 12.22 15.84
C VAL A 13 20.26 10.75 15.46
N LEU A 14 19.64 9.90 16.28
CA LEU A 14 19.43 8.50 15.95
C LEU A 14 18.49 8.41 14.74
N PRO A 15 18.79 7.58 13.73
CA PRO A 15 17.85 7.33 12.64
C PRO A 15 16.57 6.73 13.22
N THR A 16 15.46 7.44 13.10
CA THR A 16 14.15 6.93 13.50
C THR A 16 13.83 5.73 12.63
N LYS A 17 13.74 4.53 13.21
CA LYS A 17 13.22 3.35 12.52
C LYS A 17 11.89 3.74 11.86
N ALA A 18 11.77 3.51 10.55
CA ALA A 18 10.52 3.72 9.85
C ALA A 18 9.42 2.92 10.56
N SER A 19 8.50 3.62 11.23
CA SER A 19 7.37 2.97 11.88
C SER A 19 6.54 2.29 10.80
N ALA A 20 6.26 1.00 10.98
CA ALA A 20 5.39 0.29 10.06
C ALA A 20 3.97 0.89 10.20
N THR A 21 3.50 1.56 9.16
CA THR A 21 2.18 2.19 9.15
C THR A 21 1.13 1.15 8.80
N SER A 22 0.08 1.00 9.60
CA SER A 22 -1.07 0.17 9.24
C SER A 22 -2.24 1.05 8.78
N ILE A 23 -2.77 0.77 7.60
CA ILE A 23 -3.92 1.46 7.02
C ILE A 23 -5.06 0.46 6.86
N ASN A 24 -6.17 0.69 7.57
CA ASN A 24 -7.41 -0.05 7.32
C ASN A 24 -8.04 0.46 6.03
N ALA A 25 -8.15 -0.40 5.02
CA ALA A 25 -8.56 -0.02 3.68
C ALA A 25 -9.97 0.57 3.64
N GLN A 26 -10.91 0.01 4.41
CA GLN A 26 -12.29 0.49 4.47
C GLN A 26 -12.38 1.88 5.13
N ARG A 27 -11.69 2.08 6.26
CA ARG A 27 -11.60 3.39 6.91
C ARG A 27 -10.88 4.42 6.04
N ALA A 28 -9.96 3.98 5.21
CA ALA A 28 -9.27 4.80 4.23
C ALA A 28 -10.08 5.01 2.93
N GLY A 29 -11.31 4.48 2.85
CA GLY A 29 -12.30 4.81 1.84
C GLY A 29 -12.62 3.71 0.83
N LEU A 30 -12.00 2.52 0.90
CA LEU A 30 -12.52 1.39 0.13
C LEU A 30 -13.94 1.06 0.61
N SER A 31 -14.80 0.69 -0.34
CA SER A 31 -16.20 0.39 -0.05
C SER A 31 -16.65 -0.85 -0.79
N THR A 32 -17.37 -1.72 -0.07
CA THR A 32 -18.00 -2.93 -0.62
C THR A 32 -19.23 -2.61 -1.48
N GLY A 33 -19.76 -1.39 -1.38
CA GLY A 33 -20.87 -0.90 -2.22
C GLY A 33 -20.42 -0.08 -3.43
N ALA A 34 -19.12 0.15 -3.61
CA ALA A 34 -18.62 0.94 -4.74
C ALA A 34 -18.59 0.10 -6.03
N LYS A 35 -18.95 0.73 -7.16
CA LYS A 35 -18.82 0.10 -8.50
C LYS A 35 -17.37 -0.21 -8.88
N SER A 36 -16.43 0.57 -8.35
CA SER A 36 -14.99 0.42 -8.59
C SER A 36 -14.20 1.12 -7.49
N ASN A 37 -13.23 0.41 -6.90
CA ASN A 37 -12.33 0.92 -5.86
C ASN A 37 -10.97 1.37 -6.42
N ASN A 38 -10.73 1.32 -7.75
CA ASN A 38 -9.41 1.53 -8.35
C ASN A 38 -8.77 2.86 -7.92
N LYS A 39 -9.51 3.97 -8.07
CA LYS A 39 -9.00 5.31 -7.72
C LYS A 39 -8.67 5.43 -6.24
N GLN A 40 -9.49 4.83 -5.38
CA GLN A 40 -9.31 4.93 -3.94
C GLN A 40 -8.13 4.09 -3.45
N LEU A 41 -7.98 2.87 -3.97
CA LEU A 41 -6.81 2.05 -3.67
C LEU A 41 -5.52 2.73 -4.15
N GLN A 42 -5.51 3.29 -5.36
CA GLN A 42 -4.35 4.05 -5.84
C GLN A 42 -4.02 5.25 -4.95
N LYS A 43 -5.05 5.95 -4.41
CA LYS A 43 -4.86 7.04 -3.45
C LYS A 43 -4.20 6.56 -2.16
N ILE A 44 -4.67 5.44 -1.59
CA ILE A 44 -4.09 4.84 -0.38
C ILE A 44 -2.63 4.47 -0.63
N ILE A 45 -2.34 3.79 -1.74
CA ILE A 45 -0.97 3.44 -2.14
C ILE A 45 -0.10 4.69 -2.28
N ASN A 46 -0.59 5.75 -2.94
CA ASN A 46 0.18 6.96 -3.13
C ASN A 46 0.50 7.69 -1.81
N GLN A 47 -0.36 7.58 -0.80
CA GLN A 47 -0.13 8.16 0.53
C GLN A 47 0.96 7.44 1.32
N SER A 48 1.17 6.15 1.05
CA SER A 48 2.19 5.32 1.71
C SER A 48 3.59 5.39 1.08
N LYS A 49 3.82 6.30 0.12
CA LYS A 49 5.11 6.40 -0.55
C LYS A 49 6.25 6.61 0.44
N ASN A 50 7.29 5.77 0.32
CA ASN A 50 8.50 5.75 1.14
C ASN A 50 8.33 5.23 2.58
N GLN A 51 7.18 4.66 2.94
CA GLN A 51 6.95 4.05 4.25
C GLN A 51 6.73 2.55 4.12
N ASN A 52 7.15 1.79 5.13
CA ASN A 52 6.74 0.40 5.23
C ASN A 52 5.29 0.35 5.70
N THR A 53 4.38 -0.04 4.81
CA THR A 53 2.94 0.10 5.03
C THR A 53 2.22 -1.22 4.86
N THR A 54 1.41 -1.57 5.85
CA THR A 54 0.47 -2.68 5.78
C THR A 54 -0.94 -2.16 5.52
N ILE A 55 -1.49 -2.48 4.35
CA ILE A 55 -2.89 -2.23 4.01
C ILE A 55 -3.71 -3.42 4.51
N TYR A 56 -4.44 -3.22 5.60
CA TYR A 56 -5.36 -4.21 6.15
C TYR A 56 -6.70 -4.12 5.40
N VAL A 57 -7.13 -5.24 4.83
CA VAL A 57 -8.39 -5.38 4.08
C VAL A 57 -9.38 -6.15 4.97
N PRO A 58 -10.36 -5.46 5.58
CA PRO A 58 -11.38 -6.11 6.40
C PRO A 58 -12.25 -7.06 5.57
N LYS A 59 -13.00 -7.93 6.24
CA LYS A 59 -13.99 -8.81 5.60
C LYS A 59 -14.94 -8.03 4.69
N GLY A 60 -15.16 -8.55 3.48
CA GLY A 60 -16.03 -7.96 2.47
C GLY A 60 -15.47 -8.07 1.06
N THR A 61 -16.34 -7.94 0.06
CA THR A 61 -15.96 -7.93 -1.35
C THR A 61 -15.83 -6.49 -1.84
N TYR A 62 -14.63 -6.09 -2.23
CA TYR A 62 -14.33 -4.78 -2.78
C TYR A 62 -14.16 -4.90 -4.29
N GLU A 63 -15.10 -4.32 -5.03
CA GLU A 63 -15.11 -4.41 -6.48
C GLU A 63 -14.13 -3.43 -7.13
N PHE A 64 -13.45 -3.88 -8.17
CA PHE A 64 -12.51 -3.14 -9.01
C PHE A 64 -12.91 -3.29 -10.47
N THR A 65 -12.72 -2.26 -11.27
CA THR A 65 -12.86 -2.38 -12.73
C THR A 65 -11.53 -2.73 -13.37
N THR A 66 -11.54 -3.17 -14.62
CA THR A 66 -10.31 -3.36 -15.40
C THR A 66 -9.46 -2.08 -15.40
N GLY A 67 -8.13 -2.24 -15.29
CA GLY A 67 -7.18 -1.13 -15.21
C GLY A 67 -5.90 -1.49 -14.45
N ALA A 68 -4.88 -0.65 -14.57
CA ALA A 68 -3.61 -0.82 -13.86
C ALA A 68 -3.67 -0.17 -12.47
N ILE A 69 -3.07 -0.83 -11.47
CA ILE A 69 -2.87 -0.30 -10.13
C ILE A 69 -1.38 -0.38 -9.82
N VAL A 70 -0.77 0.80 -9.77
CA VAL A 70 0.67 0.93 -9.65
C VAL A 70 1.03 0.77 -8.17
N LEU A 71 1.69 -0.33 -7.83
CA LEU A 71 2.25 -0.52 -6.49
C LEU A 71 3.64 0.13 -6.40
N HIS A 72 4.16 0.19 -5.20
CA HIS A 72 5.57 0.47 -4.95
C HIS A 72 6.10 -0.47 -3.88
N SER A 73 7.42 -0.51 -3.72
CA SER A 73 8.07 -1.29 -2.66
C SER A 73 7.58 -0.88 -1.27
N ASN A 74 7.72 -1.77 -0.29
CA ASN A 74 7.35 -1.57 1.11
C ASN A 74 5.84 -1.52 1.36
N LEU A 75 5.06 -2.22 0.54
CA LEU A 75 3.63 -2.47 0.75
C LEU A 75 3.39 -3.92 1.11
N THR A 76 2.59 -4.14 2.15
CA THR A 76 2.05 -5.46 2.53
C THR A 76 0.54 -5.38 2.51
N PHE A 77 -0.14 -6.35 1.90
CA PHE A 77 -1.58 -6.50 2.02
C PHE A 77 -1.88 -7.59 3.04
N LEU A 78 -2.73 -7.28 4.02
CA LEU A 78 -3.19 -8.23 5.03
C LEU A 78 -4.71 -8.38 4.90
N PHE A 79 -5.16 -9.56 4.48
CA PHE A 79 -6.57 -9.86 4.30
C PHE A 79 -7.14 -10.49 5.56
N GLU A 80 -8.21 -9.91 6.09
CA GLU A 80 -9.07 -10.61 7.05
C GLU A 80 -9.77 -11.79 6.35
N ASN A 81 -10.15 -12.81 7.10
CA ASN A 81 -10.88 -13.95 6.53
C ASN A 81 -12.21 -13.48 5.88
N GLY A 82 -12.34 -13.73 4.57
CA GLY A 82 -13.46 -13.24 3.75
C GLY A 82 -13.29 -11.80 3.22
N GLY A 83 -12.12 -11.18 3.39
CA GLY A 83 -11.74 -9.95 2.70
C GLY A 83 -11.24 -10.25 1.29
N LEU A 84 -11.92 -9.71 0.27
CA LEU A 84 -11.69 -10.03 -1.14
C LEU A 84 -11.57 -8.75 -1.97
N LEU A 85 -10.55 -8.67 -2.82
CA LEU A 85 -10.55 -7.72 -3.93
C LEU A 85 -10.97 -8.46 -5.20
N GLN A 86 -12.06 -8.03 -5.80
CA GLN A 86 -12.68 -8.70 -6.95
C GLN A 86 -12.72 -7.77 -8.15
N VAL A 87 -12.50 -8.30 -9.35
CA VAL A 87 -12.65 -7.52 -10.59
C VAL A 87 -14.06 -7.72 -11.15
N ASN A 88 -14.81 -6.61 -11.24
CA ASN A 88 -16.17 -6.54 -11.76
C ASN A 88 -16.23 -7.02 -13.22
N GLY A 89 -17.27 -7.79 -13.54
CA GLY A 89 -17.50 -8.35 -14.88
C GLY A 89 -16.77 -9.66 -15.17
N TRP A 90 -16.02 -10.20 -14.21
CA TRP A 90 -15.32 -11.46 -14.37
C TRP A 90 -15.59 -12.40 -13.17
N THR A 91 -16.57 -13.29 -13.30
CA THR A 91 -16.95 -14.25 -12.26
C THR A 91 -15.74 -15.09 -11.81
N GLY A 92 -15.48 -15.12 -10.50
CA GLY A 92 -14.37 -15.87 -9.90
C GLY A 92 -12.97 -15.27 -10.11
N SER A 93 -12.87 -13.98 -10.46
CA SER A 93 -11.58 -13.34 -10.76
C SER A 93 -11.05 -12.54 -9.57
N TYR A 94 -9.93 -13.01 -9.05
CA TYR A 94 -9.17 -12.34 -7.99
C TYR A 94 -8.07 -11.47 -8.59
N ILE A 95 -7.64 -10.47 -7.84
CA ILE A 95 -6.52 -9.61 -8.24
C ILE A 95 -5.21 -10.35 -8.05
N CYS A 96 -4.53 -10.63 -9.17
CA CYS A 96 -3.14 -11.04 -9.18
C CYS A 96 -2.26 -9.79 -9.25
N LEU A 97 -1.40 -9.59 -8.25
CA LEU A 97 -0.36 -8.57 -8.28
C LEU A 97 0.93 -9.18 -8.84
N SER A 98 1.05 -9.30 -10.17
CA SER A 98 2.27 -9.78 -10.83
C SER A 98 3.22 -8.63 -11.20
N LYS A 99 4.50 -8.77 -10.83
CA LYS A 99 5.55 -7.83 -11.24
C LYS A 99 5.70 -7.92 -12.77
N PRO A 100 5.77 -6.82 -13.51
CA PRO A 100 5.86 -6.86 -14.96
C PRO A 100 7.20 -7.50 -15.36
N PRO A 101 7.23 -8.32 -16.42
CA PRO A 101 8.46 -8.92 -16.91
C PRO A 101 9.32 -7.84 -17.58
N GLY A 102 10.19 -7.20 -16.79
CA GLY A 102 11.11 -6.17 -17.27
C GLY A 102 12.13 -5.78 -16.21
N ARG A 103 13.40 -5.63 -16.61
CA ARG A 103 14.49 -5.14 -15.75
C ARG A 103 14.11 -3.77 -15.18
N LEU A 104 13.82 -3.72 -13.88
CA LEU A 104 13.58 -2.45 -13.19
C LEU A 104 14.93 -1.76 -12.93
N HIS A 105 15.36 -0.96 -13.89
CA HIS A 105 16.25 0.15 -13.60
C HIS A 105 15.38 1.31 -13.10
N GLY A 106 15.47 1.61 -11.80
CA GLY A 106 14.78 2.75 -11.20
C GLY A 106 13.48 2.38 -10.49
N ARG A 107 13.41 2.80 -9.24
CA ARG A 107 12.32 2.61 -8.27
C ARG A 107 10.94 2.88 -8.92
N HIS A 108 10.04 1.90 -8.82
CA HIS A 108 8.57 1.90 -9.00
C HIS A 108 8.20 0.62 -9.77
N SER A 109 7.34 -0.24 -9.20
CA SER A 109 6.91 -1.50 -9.84
C SER A 109 5.45 -1.33 -10.23
N GLU A 110 5.15 -1.22 -11.52
CA GLU A 110 3.78 -1.10 -12.02
C GLU A 110 3.12 -2.46 -12.06
N TYR A 111 1.93 -2.64 -11.47
CA TYR A 111 1.22 -3.93 -11.48
C TYR A 111 -0.10 -3.78 -12.25
N HIS A 112 -0.39 -4.74 -13.11
CA HIS A 112 -1.66 -4.78 -13.84
C HIS A 112 -2.62 -5.70 -13.08
N MET A 113 -3.85 -5.25 -12.84
CA MET A 113 -4.89 -6.15 -12.32
C MET A 113 -5.26 -7.12 -13.44
N ALA A 114 -4.85 -8.37 -13.29
CA ALA A 114 -5.17 -9.46 -14.21
C ALA A 114 -6.05 -10.50 -13.53
N LYS A 115 -6.88 -11.20 -14.31
CA LYS A 115 -7.61 -12.40 -13.85
C LYS A 115 -6.59 -13.44 -13.39
N CYS A 116 -6.67 -13.87 -12.12
CA CYS A 116 -6.09 -15.14 -11.71
C CYS A 116 -7.01 -16.29 -12.15
N ASN A 117 -6.55 -17.19 -13.03
CA ASN A 117 -7.09 -18.55 -13.06
C ASN A 117 -6.37 -19.30 -11.93
N ILE A 118 -7.09 -19.57 -10.83
CA ILE A 118 -6.61 -20.42 -9.73
C ILE A 118 -6.99 -21.86 -10.05
#